data_AF-A0A530LPZ1-F1
#
_entry.id   AF-A0A530LPZ1-F1
#
_cell.length_a   1.000
_cell.length_b   1.000
_cell.length_c   1.000
_cell.angle_alpha   90.00
_cell.angle_beta   90.00
_cell.angle_gamma   90.00
#
_symmetry.space_group_name_H-M   'P 1'
#
loop_
_entity.id
_entity.type
_entity.pdbx_description
1 polymer ?
#
loop_
_entity_poly.entity_id
_entity_poly.type
_entity_poly.pdbx_seq_one_letter_code
_entity_poly.pdbx_strand_id
1 'polypeptide(L)'
;MQGDPFRIRDHVADFDQIVQDIVDRSEVARADIAMAADVAYGSDPTETMDLFFPAGKRTALPVHIFVHGGYWRMFSKRDYSYMATTITQAGAIAVILDYA
;
A
#
# COMPACT_ATOMS: atom_id res chain seq x y z
N MET A 1 -19.12 -29.81 -3.98
CA MET A 1 -18.46 -28.93 -4.97
C MET A 1 -17.32 -28.25 -4.26
N GLN A 2 -16.10 -28.35 -4.78
CA GLN A 2 -14.97 -27.58 -4.28
C GLN A 2 -15.22 -26.10 -4.67
N GLY A 3 -15.00 -25.16 -3.74
CA GLY A 3 -15.29 -23.73 -3.97
C GLY A 3 -14.49 -23.14 -5.14
N ASP A 4 -14.89 -21.95 -5.62
CA ASP A 4 -14.20 -21.25 -6.72
C ASP A 4 -12.72 -21.00 -6.36
N PRO A 5 -11.74 -21.59 -7.07
CA PRO A 5 -10.32 -21.48 -6.72
C PRO A 5 -9.76 -20.05 -6.87
N PHE A 6 -10.44 -19.16 -7.59
CA PHE A 6 -10.02 -17.76 -7.75
C PHE A 6 -10.67 -16.82 -6.75
N ARG A 7 -11.59 -17.31 -5.92
CA ARG A 7 -12.20 -16.53 -4.85
C ARG A 7 -11.43 -16.70 -3.55
N ILE A 8 -10.26 -16.04 -3.47
CA ILE A 8 -9.33 -16.14 -2.32
C ILE A 8 -10.01 -15.99 -0.96
N ARG A 9 -11.01 -15.10 -0.85
CA ARG A 9 -11.81 -14.89 0.36
C ARG A 9 -12.42 -16.18 0.93
N ASP A 10 -12.76 -17.14 0.09
CA ASP A 10 -13.38 -18.40 0.51
C ASP A 10 -12.33 -19.43 0.99
N HIS A 11 -11.04 -19.19 0.76
CA HIS A 11 -9.93 -20.10 1.07
C HIS A 11 -9.02 -19.61 2.20
N VAL A 12 -9.23 -18.38 2.68
CA VAL A 12 -8.45 -17.76 3.75
C VAL A 12 -9.35 -17.57 4.96
N ALA A 13 -9.03 -18.24 6.07
CA ALA A 13 -9.73 -18.03 7.33
C ALA A 13 -9.59 -16.55 7.76
N ASP A 14 -10.67 -16.00 8.33
CA ASP A 14 -10.72 -14.63 8.85
C ASP A 14 -10.39 -13.54 7.81
N PHE A 15 -10.58 -13.80 6.52
CA PHE A 15 -10.22 -12.89 5.43
C PHE A 15 -10.69 -11.45 5.65
N ASP A 16 -11.96 -11.26 6.03
CA ASP A 16 -12.51 -9.92 6.22
C ASP A 16 -11.89 -9.19 7.42
N GLN A 17 -11.51 -9.92 8.48
CA GLN A 17 -10.79 -9.33 9.62
C GLN A 17 -9.36 -8.94 9.22
N ILE A 18 -8.70 -9.76 8.41
CA ILE A 18 -7.36 -9.46 7.88
C ILE A 18 -7.40 -8.21 7.00
N VAL A 19 -8.40 -8.09 6.13
CA VAL A 19 -8.58 -6.89 5.30
C VAL A 19 -8.81 -5.65 6.17
N GLN A 20 -9.61 -5.76 7.24
CA GLN A 20 -9.83 -4.66 8.16
C GLN A 20 -8.55 -4.26 8.90
N ASP A 21 -7.77 -5.21 9.42
CA ASP A 21 -6.49 -4.96 10.08
C ASP A 21 -5.48 -4.27 9.14
N ILE A 22 -5.47 -4.66 7.86
CA ILE A 22 -4.66 -4.01 6.82
C ILE A 22 -5.05 -2.53 6.67
N VAL A 23 -6.35 -2.23 6.57
CA VAL A 23 -6.86 -0.86 6.43
C VAL A 23 -6.55 -0.03 7.68
N ASP A 24 -6.79 -0.58 8.86
CA ASP A 24 -6.56 0.11 10.14
C ASP A 24 -5.07 0.49 10.31
N ARG A 25 -4.16 -0.45 10.01
CA ARG A 25 -2.72 -0.20 10.05
C ARG A 25 -2.26 0.77 8.98
N SER A 26 -2.93 0.78 7.83
CA SER A 26 -2.63 1.73 6.76
C SER A 26 -2.96 3.15 7.18
N GLU A 27 -4.10 3.38 7.85
CA GLU A 27 -4.43 4.69 8.38
C GLU A 27 -3.44 5.13 9.48
N VAL A 28 -2.97 4.22 10.34
CA VAL A 28 -1.89 4.51 11.31
C VAL A 28 -0.60 4.92 10.59
N ALA A 29 -0.15 4.17 9.58
CA ALA A 29 1.07 4.50 8.83
C ALA A 29 0.98 5.87 8.15
N ARG A 30 -0.19 6.22 7.62
CA ARG A 30 -0.45 7.54 7.01
C ARG A 30 -0.42 8.69 8.02
N ALA A 31 -0.84 8.44 9.26
CA ALA A 31 -0.81 9.43 10.33
C ALA A 31 0.61 9.64 10.88
N ASP A 32 1.39 8.57 11.01
CA ASP A 32 2.66 8.58 11.76
C ASP A 32 3.89 8.85 10.89
N ILE A 33 3.84 8.56 9.59
CA ILE A 33 5.00 8.61 8.70
C ILE A 33 4.93 9.85 7.81
N ALA A 34 6.05 10.58 7.73
CA ALA A 34 6.17 11.72 6.82
C ALA A 34 5.93 11.28 5.37
N MET A 35 4.98 11.93 4.69
CA MET A 35 4.50 11.50 3.38
C MET A 35 4.31 12.69 2.43
N ALA A 36 4.60 12.48 1.15
CA ALA A 36 4.06 13.27 0.04
C ALA A 36 2.97 12.45 -0.65
N ALA A 37 1.71 12.89 -0.50
CA ALA A 37 0.55 12.18 -1.02
C ALA A 37 0.19 12.58 -2.45
N ASP A 38 -0.47 11.67 -3.14
CA ASP A 38 -1.19 11.90 -4.40
C ASP A 38 -0.30 12.51 -5.50
N VAL A 39 0.96 12.09 -5.56
CA VAL A 39 1.91 12.51 -6.60
C VAL A 39 1.52 11.83 -7.90
N ALA A 40 1.04 12.61 -8.87
CA ALA A 40 0.67 12.10 -10.18
C ALA A 40 1.89 11.59 -10.97
N TYR A 41 1.72 10.43 -11.63
CA TYR A 41 2.70 9.89 -12.58
C TYR A 41 2.12 9.73 -14.00
N GLY A 42 0.79 9.83 -14.13
CA GLY A 42 0.09 9.68 -15.38
C GLY A 42 -1.02 10.70 -15.54
N SER A 43 -1.84 10.49 -16.58
CA SER A 43 -2.94 11.39 -16.94
C SER A 43 -4.27 10.99 -16.31
N ASP A 44 -4.43 9.72 -15.95
CA ASP A 44 -5.62 9.26 -15.25
C ASP A 44 -5.59 9.74 -13.78
N PRO A 45 -6.74 10.16 -13.20
CA PRO A 45 -6.81 10.59 -11.80
C PRO A 45 -6.33 9.55 -10.78
N THR A 46 -6.34 8.26 -11.14
CA THR A 46 -5.86 7.16 -10.30
C THR A 46 -4.38 6.86 -10.50
N GLU A 47 -3.73 7.37 -11.55
CA GLU A 47 -2.29 7.20 -11.81
C GLU A 47 -1.46 8.11 -10.87
N THR A 48 -1.52 7.79 -9.58
CA THR A 48 -0.92 8.54 -8.49
C THR A 48 -0.16 7.62 -7.53
N MET A 49 0.78 8.20 -6.78
CA MET A 49 1.57 7.49 -5.78
C MET A 49 1.73 8.30 -4.50
N ASP A 50 1.85 7.59 -3.38
CA ASP A 50 2.23 8.15 -2.08
C ASP A 50 3.68 7.78 -1.77
N LEU A 51 4.49 8.78 -1.44
CA LEU A 51 5.90 8.61 -1.07
C LEU A 51 6.02 8.80 0.44
N PHE A 52 6.43 7.75 1.14
CA PHE A 52 6.71 7.76 2.58
C PHE A 52 8.21 7.79 2.84
N PHE A 53 8.63 8.67 3.74
CA PHE A 53 10.04 8.95 3.98
C PHE A 53 10.52 8.41 5.33
N PRO A 54 11.70 7.74 5.37
CA PRO A 54 12.29 7.32 6.63
C PRO A 54 12.76 8.52 7.45
N ALA A 55 12.79 8.36 8.77
CA ALA A 55 13.23 9.42 9.67
C ALA A 55 14.72 9.76 9.49
N GLY A 56 15.03 11.05 9.62
CA GLY A 56 16.39 11.59 9.52
C GLY A 56 16.81 11.97 8.10
N LYS A 57 17.75 12.92 7.99
CA LYS A 57 18.27 13.37 6.70
C LYS A 57 19.31 12.37 6.18
N ARG A 58 19.07 11.85 4.98
CA ARG A 58 19.97 10.92 4.27
C ARG A 58 19.98 11.28 2.78
N THR A 59 21.07 10.92 2.10
CA THR A 59 21.20 11.05 0.65
C THR A 59 21.20 9.67 0.01
N ALA A 60 20.79 9.58 -1.27
CA ALA A 60 20.80 8.34 -2.05
C ALA A 60 20.09 7.13 -1.38
N LEU A 61 18.90 7.37 -0.84
CA LEU A 61 18.10 6.32 -0.21
C LEU A 61 17.60 5.30 -1.24
N PRO A 62 17.57 3.99 -0.91
CA PRO A 62 16.90 3.01 -1.74
C PRO A 62 15.40 3.31 -1.80
N VAL A 63 14.79 2.97 -2.94
CA VAL A 63 13.36 3.13 -3.16
C VAL A 63 12.72 1.76 -3.32
N HIS A 64 11.66 1.50 -2.57
CA HIS A 64 10.85 0.30 -2.70
C HIS A 64 9.45 0.69 -3.19
N ILE A 65 9.06 0.18 -4.36
CA ILE A 65 7.75 0.43 -4.96
C ILE A 65 6.84 -0.77 -4.69
N PHE A 66 5.66 -0.52 -4.15
CA PHE A 66 4.60 -1.50 -3.95
C PHE A 66 3.41 -1.19 -4.87
N VAL A 67 2.92 -2.22 -5.54
CA VAL A 67 1.74 -2.18 -6.42
C VAL A 67 0.69 -3.12 -5.83
N HIS A 68 -0.50 -2.60 -5.51
CA HIS A 68 -1.53 -3.39 -4.86
C HIS A 68 -2.20 -4.40 -5.81
N GLY A 69 -2.76 -5.46 -5.23
CA GLY A 69 -3.58 -6.43 -5.96
C GLY A 69 -5.05 -5.98 -6.05
N GLY A 70 -5.97 -6.93 -6.17
CA GLY A 70 -7.41 -6.64 -6.25
C GLY A 70 -8.07 -6.97 -7.58
N TYR A 71 -7.50 -7.89 -8.35
CA TYR A 71 -8.03 -8.33 -9.65
C TYR A 71 -8.28 -7.17 -10.64
N TRP A 72 -7.44 -6.14 -10.58
CA TRP A 72 -7.54 -4.91 -11.40
C TRP A 72 -8.89 -4.20 -11.30
N ARG A 73 -9.60 -4.35 -10.18
CA ARG A 73 -10.97 -3.81 -10.05
C ARG A 73 -11.33 -3.36 -8.63
N MET A 74 -10.44 -3.56 -7.66
CA MET A 74 -10.68 -3.33 -6.24
C MET A 74 -9.39 -2.91 -5.55
N PHE A 75 -9.56 -2.29 -4.37
CA PHE A 75 -8.53 -1.67 -3.55
C PHE A 75 -7.89 -0.42 -4.15
N SER A 76 -7.11 0.25 -3.30
CA SER A 76 -6.31 1.42 -3.60
C SER A 76 -4.97 1.38 -2.85
N LYS A 77 -4.05 2.28 -3.20
CA LYS A 77 -2.79 2.56 -2.49
C LYS A 77 -3.02 2.91 -1.02
N ARG A 78 -4.19 3.48 -0.69
CA ARG A 78 -4.54 3.83 0.69
C ARG A 78 -4.73 2.60 1.55
N ASP A 79 -5.36 1.55 1.02
CA ASP A 79 -5.63 0.31 1.76
C ASP A 79 -4.32 -0.40 2.17
N TYR A 80 -3.23 -0.18 1.43
CA TYR A 80 -1.94 -0.85 1.63
C TYR A 80 -0.82 0.07 2.14
N SER A 81 -1.13 1.27 2.64
CA SER A 81 -0.14 2.20 3.19
C SER A 81 0.65 1.62 4.38
N TYR A 82 0.16 0.59 5.07
CA TYR A 82 0.86 -0.06 6.19
C TYR A 82 2.26 -0.59 5.81
N MET A 83 2.47 -0.94 4.53
CA MET A 83 3.76 -1.37 3.98
C MET A 83 4.86 -0.33 4.22
N ALA A 84 4.49 0.97 4.25
CA ALA A 84 5.41 2.06 4.51
C ALA A 84 6.13 1.91 5.85
N THR A 85 5.49 1.34 6.87
CA THR A 85 6.07 1.15 8.21
C THR A 85 7.37 0.35 8.13
N THR A 86 7.30 -0.85 7.57
CA THR A 86 8.47 -1.75 7.49
C THR A 86 9.54 -1.19 6.56
N ILE A 87 9.14 -0.64 5.42
CA ILE A 87 10.07 -0.13 4.39
C ILE A 87 10.85 1.07 4.92
N THR A 88 10.18 2.02 5.58
CA THR A 88 10.82 3.20 6.14
C THR A 88 11.67 2.87 7.38
N GLN A 89 11.27 1.90 8.20
CA GLN A 89 12.10 1.39 9.29
C GLN A 89 13.40 0.73 8.78
N ALA A 90 13.34 0.05 7.62
CA ALA A 90 14.52 -0.47 6.93
C ALA A 90 15.39 0.64 6.28
N GLY A 91 14.95 1.89 6.34
CA GLY A 91 15.69 3.05 5.83
C GLY A 91 15.50 3.35 4.35
N ALA A 92 14.49 2.76 3.70
CA ALA A 92 14.13 3.03 2.31
C ALA A 92 12.97 4.04 2.21
N ILE A 93 12.84 4.68 1.05
CA ILE A 93 11.63 5.40 0.67
C ILE A 93 10.60 4.36 0.23
N ALA A 94 9.40 4.39 0.81
CA ALA A 94 8.29 3.56 0.38
C ALA A 94 7.44 4.32 -0.63
N VAL A 95 7.20 3.72 -1.79
CA VAL A 95 6.29 4.25 -2.81
C VAL A 95 5.12 3.29 -2.94
N ILE A 96 3.91 3.75 -2.63
CA ILE A 96 2.68 2.96 -2.75
C ILE A 96 1.82 3.62 -3.84
N LEU A 97 1.52 2.92 -4.93
CA LEU A 97 0.83 3.52 -6.08
C LEU A 97 -0.53 2.90 -6.36
N ASP A 98 -1.42 3.72 -6.90
CA ASP A 98 -2.66 3.35 -7.57
C ASP A 98 -2.42 3.24 -9.08
N TYR A 99 -3.36 2.62 -9.78
CA TYR A 99 -3.33 2.47 -11.24
C TYR A 99 -4.74 2.43 -11.84
N ALA A 100 -4.82 2.76 -13.14
CA ALA A 100 -6.03 2.71 -13.95
C ALA A 100 -6.41 1.28 -14.41
#